data_AF-A0A2Z6CS09-F1
#
_entry.id   AF-A0A2Z6CS09-F1
#
_cell.length_a   1.000
_cell.length_b   1.000
_cell.length_c   1.000
_cell.angle_alpha   90.00
_cell.angle_beta   90.00
_cell.angle_gamma   90.00
#
_symmetry.space_group_name_H-M   'P 1'
#
loop_
_entity.id
_entity.type
_entity.pdbx_description
1 polymer ?
#
loop_
_entity_poly.entity_id
_entity_poly.type
_entity_poly.pdbx_seq_one_letter_code
_entity_poly.pdbx_strand_id
1 'polypeptide(L)' 'MNLCRLARDQQQQLPPEQQAELDRLVEAELRAATARTSALIQQGNS' A
#
# COMPACT_ATOMS: atom_id res chain seq x y z
N MET A 1 6.57 -6.98 -7.58
CA MET A 1 6.62 -5.50 -7.65
C MET A 1 6.61 -4.95 -9.09
N ASN A 2 7.28 -5.57 -10.07
CA ASN A 2 7.34 -5.04 -11.45
C ASN A 2 6.03 -5.17 -12.26
N LEU A 3 5.21 -6.20 -12.00
CA LEU A 3 3.95 -6.44 -12.72
C LEU A 3 2.89 -5.36 -12.46
N CYS A 4 2.66 -4.99 -11.20
CA CYS A 4 1.69 -3.93 -10.88
C CYS A 4 2.14 -2.57 -11.41
N ARG A 5 3.45 -2.29 -11.40
CA ARG A 5 3.99 -1.07 -12.00
C ARG A 5 3.78 -1.06 -13.51
N LEU A 6 4.09 -2.16 -14.19
CA LEU A 6 3.88 -2.30 -15.63
C LEU A 6 2.40 -2.17 -16.03
N ALA A 7 1.49 -2.80 -15.27
CA ALA A 7 0.05 -2.69 -15.49
C ALA A 7 -0.43 -1.24 -15.30
N ARG A 8 0.00 -0.57 -14.22
CA ARG A 8 -0.31 0.84 -13.96
C ARG A 8 0.22 1.77 -15.05
N ASP A 9 1.48 1.59 -15.45
CA ASP A 9 2.15 2.44 -16.44
C ASP A 9 1.52 2.29 -17.84
N GLN A 10 0.90 1.15 -18.11
CA GLN A 10 0.13 0.90 -19.34
C GLN A 10 -1.39 1.10 -19.17
N GLN A 11 -1.86 1.59 -18.02
CA GLN A 11 -3.27 1.70 -17.64
C GLN A 11 -4.07 0.40 -17.85
N GLN A 12 -3.41 -0.74 -17.76
CA GLN A 12 -4.01 -2.06 -17.85
C GLN A 12 -4.55 -2.50 -16.49
N GLN A 13 -5.68 -3.19 -16.51
CA GLN A 13 -6.22 -3.83 -15.32
C GLN A 13 -5.44 -5.11 -15.00
N LEU A 14 -5.19 -5.32 -13.71
CA LEU A 14 -4.66 -6.59 -13.22
C LEU A 14 -5.76 -7.66 -13.25
N PRO A 15 -5.40 -8.94 -13.44
CA PRO A 15 -6.30 -10.06 -13.16
C PRO A 15 -6.93 -9.95 -11.76
N PRO A 16 -8.19 -10.36 -11.56
CA PRO A 16 -8.90 -10.17 -10.29
C PRO A 16 -8.16 -10.69 -9.05
N GLU A 17 -7.49 -11.84 -9.15
CA GLU A 17 -6.70 -12.41 -8.05
C GLU A 17 -5.48 -11.55 -7.70
N GLN A 18 -4.81 -11.00 -8.71
CA GLN A 18 -3.66 -10.12 -8.52
C GLN A 18 -4.09 -8.76 -7.97
N GLN A 19 -5.25 -8.25 -8.39
CA GLN A 19 -5.81 -7.02 -7.84
C GLN A 19 -6.19 -7.22 -6.36
N ALA A 20 -6.86 -8.32 -6.02
CA ALA A 20 -7.22 -8.62 -4.63
C ALA A 20 -5.99 -8.76 -3.72
N GLU A 21 -4.90 -9.36 -4.22
CA GLU A 21 -3.66 -9.44 -3.47
C GLU A 21 -2.99 -8.06 -3.32
N LEU A 22 -2.96 -7.27 -4.39
CA LEU A 22 -2.46 -5.90 -4.33
C LEU A 22 -3.23 -5.06 -3.31
N ASP A 23 -4.56 -5.17 -3.28
CA ASP A 23 -5.41 -4.43 -2.35
C ASP A 23 -5.10 -4.80 -0.89
N ARG A 24 -4.88 -6.08 -0.59
CA ARG A 24 -4.46 -6.53 0.76
C ARG A 24 -3.11 -5.96 1.17
N LEU A 25 -2.14 -5.95 0.25
CA LEU A 25 -0.81 -5.41 0.51
C LEU A 25 -0.86 -3.90 0.75
N VAL A 26 -1.65 -3.18 -0.05
CA VAL A 26 -1.86 -1.73 0.11
C VAL A 26 -2.50 -1.42 1.47
N GLU A 27 -3.54 -2.15 1.86
CA GLU A 27 -4.19 -1.98 3.16
C GLU A 27 -3.22 -2.24 4.33
N ALA A 28 -2.41 -3.30 4.23
CA ALA A 28 -1.41 -3.62 5.25
C ALA A 28 -0.35 -2.51 5.39
N GLU A 29 0.17 -1.99 4.27
CA GLU A 29 1.14 -0.89 4.30
C GLU A 29 0.52 0.41 4.80
N LEU A 30 -0.71 0.72 4.41
CA LEU A 30 -1.42 1.91 4.89
C LEU A 30 -1.59 1.89 6.41
N ARG A 31 -1.97 0.74 6.98
CA ARG A 31 -2.06 0.56 8.43
C ARG A 31 -0.69 0.74 9.10
N ALA A 32 0.35 0.13 8.56
CA ALA A 32 1.70 0.24 9.09
C ALA A 32 2.21 1.69 9.04
N ALA A 33 2.03 2.40 7.93
CA ALA A 33 2.39 3.79 7.76
C ALA A 33 1.62 4.72 8.73
N THR A 34 0.34 4.43 8.94
CA THR A 34 -0.50 5.14 9.90
C THR A 34 0.04 4.95 11.32
N ALA A 35 0.32 3.71 11.73
CA ALA A 35 0.87 3.41 13.04
C ALA A 35 2.24 4.11 13.27
N ARG A 36 3.13 4.09 12.27
CA ARG A 36 4.42 4.80 12.32
C ARG A 36 4.22 6.30 12.50
N THR A 37 3.31 6.90 11.73
CA THR A 37 3.01 8.34 11.81
C THR A 37 2.42 8.70 13.18
N SER A 38 1.47 7.91 13.68
CA SER A 38 0.88 8.10 15.00
C SER A 38 1.90 7.95 16.12
N ALA A 39 2.85 7.02 16.00
CA ALA A 39 3.93 6.86 16.97
C ALA A 39 4.86 8.09 16.97
N LEU A 40 5.23 8.60 15.79
CA LEU A 40 6.06 9.80 15.66
C LEU A 40 5.39 11.04 16.26
N ILE A 41 4.09 11.24 16.00
CA ILE A 41 3.33 12.37 16.57
C ILE A 41 3.31 12.29 18.10
N GLN A 42 3.07 11.11 18.67
CA GLN A 42 3.06 10.93 20.12
C GLN A 42 4.43 11.17 20.76
N GLN A 43 5.51 10.73 20.11
CA GLN A 43 6.88 10.96 20.57
C GLN A 43 7.30 12.43 20.50
N GLY A 44 6.85 13.18 19.49
CA GLY A 44 7.16 14.61 19.34
C GLY A 44 6.35 15.55 20.22
N ASN A 45 5.31 15.03 20.89
CA ASN A 45 4.43 15.78 21.80
C ASN A 45 4.66 15.41 23.28
N SER A 46 5.78 14.73 23.57
CA SER A 46 6.25 14.31 24.89
C SER A 46 7.37 15.22 25.41
#